data_AF-A0A124BRG5-F1
#
_entry.id   AF-A0A124BRG5-F1
#
_cell.length_a   1.000
_cell.length_b   1.000
_cell.length_c   1.000
_cell.angle_alpha   90.00
_cell.angle_beta   90.00
_cell.angle_gamma   90.00
#
_symmetry.space_group_name_H-M   'P 1'
#
loop_
_entity.id
_entity.type
_entity.pdbx_description
1 polymer ?
#
loop_
_entity_poly.entity_id
_entity_poly.type
_entity_poly.pdbx_seq_one_letter_code
_entity_poly.pdbx_strand_id
1 'polypeptide(L)'
;MLRMARSRPTAPPAPVPEAPLPASILAGPRLFARALAPTEPLAWRYLGVVAVAAVLSGGAYAALVRPAVNLAAEVAGGASPLASHALNVIGGAFLSMFTFGLMWGLGLLGAGRAGRPAEVFGTTFALLPPLYVLVIVLSFLIPDGAWRPAADALAAVGKDPNAAQRLGLAGLKTTSAAFLLLVVTLVAPLVQSGLAFVAFRELTGRSGRAALGALLPLLPALTVGFIALAPVLLAR
;
A
#
# COMPACT_ATOMS: atom_id res chain seq x y z
N MET A 1 -53.85 34.94 38.50
CA MET A 1 -52.48 35.22 38.02
C MET A 1 -51.97 34.00 37.25
N LEU A 2 -51.97 34.06 35.92
CA LEU A 2 -51.51 32.99 35.04
C LEU A 2 -49.97 33.04 34.94
N ARG A 3 -49.32 32.00 35.46
CA ARG A 3 -47.86 31.85 35.43
C ARG A 3 -47.46 31.42 34.02
N MET A 4 -47.01 32.37 33.19
CA MET A 4 -46.41 32.05 31.89
C MET A 4 -45.20 31.12 32.11
N ALA A 5 -45.30 29.90 31.60
CA ALA A 5 -44.15 29.01 31.49
C ALA A 5 -43.17 29.64 30.50
N ARG A 6 -42.02 30.13 31.02
CA ARG A 6 -40.89 30.52 30.17
C ARG A 6 -40.44 29.29 29.38
N SER A 7 -40.59 29.35 28.06
CA SER A 7 -39.88 28.46 27.14
C SER A 7 -38.38 28.62 27.41
N ARG A 8 -37.73 27.54 27.85
CA ARG A 8 -36.26 27.51 27.92
C ARG A 8 -35.73 27.57 26.48
N PRO A 9 -34.75 28.43 26.19
CA PRO A 9 -34.07 28.41 24.91
C PRO A 9 -33.51 27.00 24.67
N THR A 10 -33.90 26.40 23.54
CA THR A 10 -33.32 25.14 23.08
C THR A 10 -31.84 25.39 22.82
N ALA A 11 -30.96 24.76 23.60
CA ALA A 11 -29.52 24.85 23.36
C ALA A 11 -29.23 24.33 21.94
N PRO A 12 -28.33 24.99 21.18
CA PRO A 12 -27.95 24.51 19.85
C PRO A 12 -27.43 23.07 19.95
N PRO A 13 -27.75 22.21 18.95
CA PRO A 13 -27.31 20.82 18.95
C PRO A 13 -25.78 20.77 19.04
N ALA A 14 -25.26 19.83 19.83
CA ALA A 14 -23.83 19.62 19.92
C ALA A 14 -23.24 19.32 18.52
N PRO A 15 -22.05 19.86 18.19
CA PRO A 15 -21.42 19.59 16.91
C PRO A 15 -21.18 18.09 16.72
N VAL A 16 -21.49 17.59 15.52
CA VAL A 16 -21.28 16.18 15.16
C VAL A 16 -19.77 15.90 15.19
N PRO A 17 -19.29 14.84 15.85
CA PRO A 17 -17.87 14.50 15.88
C PRO A 17 -17.33 14.28 14.46
N GLU A 18 -16.36 15.11 14.06
CA GLU A 18 -15.67 14.97 12.78
C GLU A 18 -14.65 13.83 12.83
N ALA A 19 -14.52 13.08 11.73
CA ALA A 19 -13.56 11.99 11.69
C ALA A 19 -12.13 12.48 11.44
N PRO A 20 -11.14 11.85 12.09
CA PRO A 20 -9.75 12.25 11.96
C PRO A 20 -9.21 12.02 10.54
N LEU A 21 -8.27 12.86 10.11
CA LEU A 21 -7.59 12.68 8.82
C LEU A 21 -6.77 11.37 8.78
N PRO A 22 -6.61 10.72 7.60
CA PRO A 22 -5.83 9.49 7.48
C PRO A 22 -4.41 9.60 8.04
N ALA A 23 -3.70 10.69 7.75
CA ALA A 23 -2.32 10.88 8.17
C ALA A 23 -2.15 11.00 9.70
N SER A 24 -3.21 11.30 10.46
CA SER A 24 -3.12 11.45 11.91
C SER A 24 -2.78 10.14 12.64
N ILE A 25 -3.02 8.98 12.02
CA ILE A 25 -2.59 7.69 12.57
C ILE A 25 -1.06 7.59 12.67
N LEU A 26 -0.33 8.28 11.79
CA LEU A 26 1.14 8.30 11.78
C LEU A 26 1.70 9.18 12.91
N ALA A 27 0.98 10.25 13.28
CA ALA A 27 1.35 11.12 14.38
C ALA A 27 1.04 10.50 15.75
N GLY A 28 -0.04 9.71 15.85
CA GLY A 28 -0.43 9.09 17.10
C GLY A 28 -1.60 8.12 16.95
N PRO A 29 -1.37 6.80 16.82
CA PRO A 29 -2.44 5.83 16.59
C PRO A 29 -3.47 5.77 17.72
N ARG A 30 -3.08 6.12 18.96
CA ARG A 30 -4.02 6.23 20.10
C ARG A 30 -4.93 7.45 20.00
N LEU A 31 -4.36 8.59 19.61
CA LEU A 31 -5.10 9.84 19.45
C LEU A 31 -6.09 9.70 18.29
N PHE A 32 -5.64 9.12 17.17
CA PHE A 32 -6.51 8.74 16.06
C PHE A 32 -7.66 7.86 16.52
N ALA A 33 -7.39 6.76 17.23
CA ALA A 33 -8.43 5.84 17.70
C ALA A 33 -9.47 6.51 18.61
N ARG A 34 -9.03 7.39 19.52
CA ARG A 34 -9.93 8.14 20.42
C ARG A 34 -10.79 9.15 19.66
N ALA A 35 -10.22 9.84 18.67
CA ALA A 35 -10.96 10.76 17.82
C ALA A 35 -11.93 10.02 16.88
N LEU A 36 -11.56 8.80 16.45
CA LEU A 36 -12.38 7.95 15.61
C LEU A 36 -13.57 7.36 16.39
N ALA A 37 -13.35 6.88 17.63
CA ALA A 37 -14.34 6.18 18.44
C ALA A 37 -15.76 6.81 18.48
N PRO A 38 -15.94 8.14 18.68
CA PRO A 38 -17.27 8.75 18.74
C PRO A 38 -17.95 8.96 17.38
N THR A 39 -17.26 8.76 16.26
CA THR A 39 -17.83 8.94 14.91
C THR A 39 -18.63 7.72 14.48
N GLU A 40 -19.59 7.90 13.58
CA GLU A 40 -20.28 6.79 12.92
C GLU A 40 -19.29 5.88 12.14
N PRO A 41 -19.36 4.54 12.31
CA PRO A 41 -18.52 3.62 11.56
C PRO A 41 -18.84 3.64 10.06
N LEU A 42 -17.84 3.94 9.23
CA LEU A 42 -17.98 4.05 7.78
C LEU A 42 -16.84 3.30 7.09
N ALA A 43 -17.13 2.09 6.59
CA ALA A 43 -16.10 1.20 6.05
C ALA A 43 -15.35 1.77 4.83
N TRP A 44 -15.99 2.66 4.06
CA TRP A 44 -15.41 3.29 2.87
C TRP A 44 -14.74 4.64 3.17
N ARG A 45 -14.77 5.13 4.42
CA ARG A 45 -14.33 6.48 4.81
C ARG A 45 -12.92 6.84 4.29
N TYR A 46 -12.01 5.87 4.30
CA TYR A 46 -10.62 6.06 3.89
C TYR A 46 -10.24 5.29 2.62
N LEU A 47 -11.21 4.85 1.83
CA LEU A 47 -10.94 4.12 0.58
C LEU A 47 -10.16 4.96 -0.42
N GLY A 48 -10.35 6.29 -0.42
CA GLY A 48 -9.62 7.21 -1.30
C GLY A 48 -8.10 7.14 -1.13
N VAL A 49 -7.58 7.14 0.11
CA VAL A 49 -6.13 7.04 0.34
C VAL A 49 -5.59 5.66 -0.02
N VAL A 50 -6.39 4.61 0.18
CA VAL A 50 -6.04 3.25 -0.23
C VAL A 50 -5.93 3.17 -1.76
N ALA A 51 -6.90 3.74 -2.49
CA ALA A 51 -6.89 3.76 -3.95
C ALA A 51 -5.69 4.53 -4.50
N VAL A 52 -5.37 5.70 -3.94
CA VAL A 52 -4.17 6.47 -4.33
C VAL A 52 -2.90 5.67 -4.09
N ALA A 53 -2.75 5.07 -2.90
CA ALA A 53 -1.60 4.23 -2.58
C ALA A 53 -1.50 3.00 -3.51
N ALA A 54 -2.63 2.40 -3.90
CA ALA A 54 -2.67 1.27 -4.81
C ALA A 54 -2.20 1.65 -6.23
N VAL A 55 -2.73 2.75 -6.78
CA VAL A 55 -2.29 3.25 -8.10
C VAL A 55 -0.79 3.57 -8.07
N LEU A 56 -0.32 4.22 -7.01
CA LEU A 56 1.11 4.53 -6.86
C LEU A 56 1.97 3.28 -6.67
N SER A 57 1.48 2.23 -6.03
CA SER A 57 2.17 0.94 -5.93
C SER A 57 2.41 0.33 -7.31
N GLY A 58 1.37 0.25 -8.13
CA GLY A 58 1.47 -0.20 -9.52
C GLY A 58 2.39 0.69 -10.35
N GLY A 59 2.26 2.00 -10.22
CA GLY A 59 3.14 2.97 -10.87
C GLY A 59 4.61 2.82 -10.47
N ALA A 60 4.90 2.60 -9.19
CA ALA A 60 6.25 2.40 -8.67
C ALA A 60 6.89 1.13 -9.22
N TYR A 61 6.15 0.01 -9.21
CA TYR A 61 6.63 -1.23 -9.80
C TYR A 61 6.85 -1.08 -11.31
N ALA A 62 5.88 -0.52 -12.05
CA ALA A 62 6.00 -0.31 -13.49
C ALA A 62 7.17 0.62 -13.84
N ALA A 63 7.38 1.70 -13.09
CA ALA A 63 8.50 2.61 -13.28
C ALA A 63 9.85 1.90 -13.07
N LEU A 64 9.96 1.05 -12.04
CA LEU A 64 11.17 0.27 -11.76
C LEU A 64 11.49 -0.71 -12.89
N VAL A 65 10.51 -1.49 -13.34
CA VAL A 65 10.73 -2.56 -14.35
C VAL A 65 10.73 -2.03 -15.78
N ARG A 66 10.36 -0.76 -16.00
CA ARG A 66 10.28 -0.12 -17.31
C ARG A 66 11.51 -0.38 -18.19
N PRO A 67 12.76 -0.24 -17.70
CA PRO A 67 13.94 -0.43 -18.55
C PRO A 67 14.07 -1.87 -19.08
N ALA A 68 13.78 -2.88 -18.23
CA ALA A 68 13.82 -4.29 -18.64
C ALA A 68 12.70 -4.65 -19.63
N VAL A 69 11.49 -4.09 -19.45
CA VAL A 69 10.37 -4.27 -20.38
C VAL A 69 10.67 -3.64 -21.74
N ASN A 70 11.29 -2.45 -21.76
CA ASN A 70 11.69 -1.80 -23.00
C ASN A 70 12.82 -2.58 -23.71
N LEU A 71 13.80 -3.09 -22.97
CA LEU A 71 14.85 -3.95 -23.52
C LEU A 71 14.25 -5.21 -24.19
N ALA A 72 13.27 -5.84 -23.56
CA ALA A 72 12.58 -7.00 -24.13
C ALA A 72 11.86 -6.65 -25.44
N ALA A 73 11.21 -5.48 -25.50
CA ALA A 73 10.56 -4.98 -26.69
C ALA A 73 11.55 -4.68 -27.84
N GLU A 74 12.71 -4.11 -27.53
CA GLU A 74 13.80 -3.90 -28.50
C GLU A 74 14.27 -5.23 -29.10
N VAL A 75 14.50 -6.24 -28.26
CA VAL A 75 14.90 -7.59 -28.71
C VAL A 75 13.80 -8.27 -29.54
N ALA A 76 12.53 -8.00 -29.23
CA ALA A 76 11.37 -8.49 -30.00
C ALA A 76 11.16 -7.78 -31.35
N GLY A 77 12.05 -6.88 -31.77
CA GLY A 77 11.93 -6.14 -33.03
C GLY A 77 11.13 -4.83 -32.92
N GLY A 78 11.07 -4.23 -31.73
CA GLY A 78 10.54 -2.87 -31.53
C GLY A 78 9.01 -2.79 -31.35
N ALA A 79 8.35 -3.90 -30.99
CA ALA A 79 6.93 -3.89 -30.66
C ALA A 79 6.64 -2.96 -29.45
N SER A 80 5.51 -2.26 -29.45
CA SER A 80 5.18 -1.33 -28.36
C SER A 80 5.02 -2.05 -27.01
N PRO A 81 5.75 -1.66 -25.96
CA PRO A 81 5.64 -2.27 -24.63
C PRO A 81 4.44 -1.76 -23.81
N LEU A 82 3.53 -0.98 -24.41
CA LEU A 82 2.45 -0.29 -23.70
C LEU A 82 1.56 -1.24 -22.89
N ALA A 83 1.21 -2.40 -23.46
CA ALA A 83 0.39 -3.41 -22.79
C ALA A 83 1.07 -3.94 -21.52
N SER A 84 2.37 -4.24 -21.58
CA SER A 84 3.15 -4.70 -20.43
C SER A 84 3.23 -3.64 -19.34
N HIS A 85 3.43 -2.37 -19.71
CA HIS A 85 3.42 -1.25 -18.76
C HIS A 85 2.06 -1.11 -18.07
N ALA A 86 0.97 -1.14 -18.85
CA ALA A 86 -0.38 -1.06 -18.31
C ALA A 86 -0.71 -2.23 -17.37
N LEU A 87 -0.35 -3.46 -17.77
CA LEU A 87 -0.55 -4.66 -16.93
C LEU A 87 0.25 -4.60 -15.62
N ASN A 88 1.46 -4.05 -15.64
CA ASN A 88 2.26 -3.87 -14.42
C ASN A 88 1.60 -2.87 -13.45
N VAL A 89 1.07 -1.75 -13.97
CA VAL A 89 0.34 -0.77 -13.14
C VAL A 89 -0.94 -1.38 -12.57
N ILE A 90 -1.75 -2.02 -13.42
CA ILE A 90 -3.03 -2.64 -13.02
C ILE A 90 -2.78 -3.77 -12.01
N GLY A 91 -1.79 -4.64 -12.27
CA GLY A 91 -1.44 -5.75 -11.40
C GLY A 91 -1.00 -5.28 -10.01
N GLY A 92 -0.11 -4.28 -9.93
CA GLY A 92 0.32 -3.73 -8.64
C GLY A 92 -0.81 -3.03 -7.89
N ALA A 93 -1.65 -2.26 -8.59
CA ALA A 93 -2.82 -1.63 -7.99
C ALA A 93 -3.83 -2.65 -7.46
N PHE A 94 -4.11 -3.70 -8.24
CA PHE A 94 -4.97 -4.80 -7.83
C PHE A 94 -4.44 -5.51 -6.58
N LEU A 95 -3.15 -5.90 -6.56
CA LEU A 95 -2.54 -6.57 -5.41
C LEU A 95 -2.56 -5.69 -4.15
N SER A 96 -2.37 -4.37 -4.29
CA SER A 96 -2.47 -3.43 -3.17
C SER A 96 -3.90 -3.33 -2.63
N MET A 97 -4.90 -3.22 -3.50
CA MET A 97 -6.32 -3.22 -3.09
C MET A 97 -6.73 -4.56 -2.47
N PHE A 98 -6.25 -5.67 -3.03
CA PHE A 98 -6.46 -7.00 -2.50
C PHE A 98 -5.85 -7.17 -1.11
N THR A 99 -4.63 -6.65 -0.90
CA THR A 99 -3.97 -6.62 0.41
C THR A 99 -4.79 -5.83 1.43
N PHE A 100 -5.32 -4.67 1.05
CA PHE A 100 -6.25 -3.93 1.91
C PHE A 100 -7.50 -4.75 2.25
N GLY A 101 -8.09 -5.44 1.27
CA GLY A 101 -9.23 -6.34 1.49
C GLY A 101 -8.93 -7.46 2.49
N LEU A 102 -7.75 -8.07 2.40
CA LEU A 102 -7.27 -9.07 3.37
C LEU A 102 -7.09 -8.46 4.76
N MET A 103 -6.44 -7.30 4.85
CA MET A 103 -6.24 -6.57 6.11
C MET A 103 -7.57 -6.23 6.78
N TRP A 104 -8.52 -5.72 6.02
CA TRP A 104 -9.87 -5.45 6.50
C TRP A 104 -10.55 -6.75 6.95
N GLY A 105 -10.67 -7.75 6.07
CA GLY A 105 -11.41 -8.98 6.35
C GLY A 105 -10.86 -9.76 7.55
N LEU A 106 -9.55 -10.01 7.57
CA LEU A 106 -8.89 -10.72 8.66
C LEU A 106 -8.81 -9.87 9.94
N GLY A 107 -8.66 -8.56 9.80
CA GLY A 107 -8.76 -7.62 10.91
C GLY A 107 -10.14 -7.66 11.58
N LEU A 108 -11.20 -7.84 10.80
CA LEU A 108 -12.56 -8.00 11.30
C LEU A 108 -12.74 -9.32 12.07
N LEU A 109 -12.14 -10.41 11.59
CA LEU A 109 -12.14 -11.68 12.32
C LEU A 109 -11.41 -11.58 13.66
N GLY A 110 -10.29 -10.84 13.72
CA GLY A 110 -9.50 -10.72 14.95
C GLY A 110 -10.00 -9.67 15.94
N ALA A 111 -10.15 -8.41 15.51
CA ALA A 111 -10.54 -7.30 16.37
C ALA A 111 -12.08 -7.13 16.50
N GLY A 112 -12.86 -7.76 15.63
CA GLY A 112 -14.30 -7.59 15.55
C GLY A 112 -14.72 -6.21 15.03
N ARG A 113 -16.03 -5.96 15.00
CA ARG A 113 -16.60 -4.68 14.52
C ARG A 113 -16.14 -3.48 15.36
N ALA A 114 -15.94 -3.67 16.66
CA ALA A 114 -15.45 -2.64 17.57
C ALA A 114 -14.06 -2.10 17.17
N GLY A 115 -13.21 -2.94 16.58
CA GLY A 115 -11.89 -2.53 16.10
C GLY A 115 -11.93 -1.64 14.87
N ARG A 116 -13.05 -1.59 14.13
CA ARG A 116 -13.20 -0.78 12.90
C ARG A 116 -12.05 -0.98 11.90
N PRO A 117 -11.73 -2.24 11.54
CA PRO A 117 -10.54 -2.60 10.77
C PRO A 117 -10.45 -1.92 9.40
N ALA A 118 -11.57 -1.73 8.70
CA ALA A 118 -11.60 -1.02 7.42
C ALA A 118 -11.04 0.40 7.54
N GLU A 119 -11.42 1.09 8.61
CA GLU A 119 -11.00 2.46 8.86
C GLU A 119 -9.56 2.52 9.37
N VAL A 120 -9.23 1.68 10.35
CA VAL A 120 -7.87 1.62 10.91
C VAL A 120 -6.86 1.25 9.83
N PHE A 121 -7.01 0.10 9.16
CA PHE A 121 -6.09 -0.28 8.09
C PHE A 121 -6.12 0.70 6.93
N GLY A 122 -7.29 1.22 6.54
CA GLY A 122 -7.39 2.20 5.46
C GLY A 122 -6.53 3.44 5.70
N THR A 123 -6.50 3.96 6.93
CA THR A 123 -5.64 5.10 7.26
C THR A 123 -4.14 4.78 7.27
N THR A 124 -3.75 3.55 7.61
CA THR A 124 -2.33 3.17 7.57
C THR A 124 -1.74 3.22 6.15
N PHE A 125 -2.57 3.23 5.10
CA PHE A 125 -2.12 3.45 3.72
C PHE A 125 -1.64 4.90 3.48
N ALA A 126 -1.92 5.86 4.37
CA ALA A 126 -1.40 7.22 4.25
C ALA A 126 0.13 7.31 4.27
N LEU A 127 0.81 6.30 4.83
CA LEU A 127 2.26 6.16 4.79
C LEU A 127 2.80 5.88 3.37
N LEU A 128 2.02 5.20 2.54
CA LEU A 128 2.50 4.60 1.30
C LEU A 128 2.67 5.59 0.13
N PRO A 129 1.76 6.54 -0.13
CA PRO A 129 1.90 7.50 -1.23
C PRO A 129 3.26 8.21 -1.27
N PRO A 130 3.76 8.85 -0.20
CA PRO A 130 5.06 9.53 -0.27
C PRO A 130 6.21 8.55 -0.54
N LEU A 131 6.15 7.32 0.00
CA LEU A 131 7.17 6.30 -0.22
C LEU A 131 7.17 5.78 -1.67
N TYR A 132 5.99 5.52 -2.24
CA TYR A 132 5.90 5.11 -3.65
C TYR A 132 6.29 6.22 -4.62
N VAL A 133 5.96 7.49 -4.33
CA VAL A 133 6.46 8.63 -5.10
C VAL A 133 7.99 8.66 -5.08
N LEU A 134 8.62 8.43 -3.92
CA LEU A 134 10.08 8.35 -3.83
C LEU A 134 10.64 7.18 -4.66
N VAL A 135 10.02 6.00 -4.62
CA VAL A 135 10.42 4.86 -5.48
C VAL A 135 10.32 5.22 -6.96
N ILE A 136 9.23 5.87 -7.38
CA ILE A 136 9.04 6.31 -8.77
C ILE A 136 10.17 7.26 -9.18
N VAL A 137 10.43 8.29 -8.39
CA VAL A 137 11.51 9.26 -8.66
C VAL A 137 12.86 8.55 -8.77
N LEU A 138 13.21 7.70 -7.80
CA LEU A 138 14.47 6.95 -7.85
C LEU A 138 14.56 6.03 -9.07
N SER A 139 13.44 5.43 -9.50
CA SER A 139 13.39 4.57 -10.69
C SER A 139 13.70 5.32 -11.98
N PHE A 140 13.27 6.58 -12.09
CA PHE A 140 13.61 7.44 -13.23
C PHE A 140 15.05 7.97 -13.20
N LEU A 141 15.70 7.95 -12.03
CA LEU A 141 17.09 8.39 -11.84
C LEU A 141 18.11 7.24 -11.95
N ILE A 142 17.67 6.01 -12.23
CA ILE A 142 18.59 4.88 -12.42
C ILE A 142 19.41 5.13 -13.69
N PRO A 143 20.75 5.23 -13.61
CA PRO A 143 21.58 5.37 -14.79
C PRO A 143 21.68 4.04 -15.54
N ASP A 144 21.82 4.07 -16.87
CA ASP A 144 21.85 2.87 -17.70
C ASP A 144 22.93 1.87 -17.28
N GLY A 145 24.12 2.36 -16.93
CA GLY A 145 25.23 1.51 -16.48
C GLY A 145 24.98 0.76 -15.17
N ALA A 146 23.97 1.13 -14.38
CA ALA A 146 23.66 0.46 -13.11
C ALA A 146 22.82 -0.81 -13.26
N TRP A 147 22.15 -1.01 -14.40
CA TRP A 147 21.23 -2.14 -14.58
C TRP A 147 21.40 -2.86 -15.92
N ARG A 148 21.93 -2.19 -16.95
CA ARG A 148 21.94 -2.72 -18.30
C ARG A 148 22.83 -3.98 -18.37
N PRO A 149 22.31 -5.10 -18.92
CA PRO A 149 23.10 -6.30 -19.09
C PRO A 149 24.33 -6.06 -19.98
N ALA A 150 25.40 -6.82 -19.74
CA ALA A 150 26.58 -6.79 -20.59
C ALA A 150 26.25 -7.24 -22.03
N ALA A 151 26.97 -6.70 -23.01
CA ALA A 151 26.66 -6.88 -24.42
C ALA A 151 26.78 -8.34 -24.88
N ASP A 152 27.75 -9.08 -24.34
CA ASP A 152 27.95 -10.51 -24.54
C ASP A 152 26.79 -11.35 -23.98
N ALA A 153 26.32 -11.02 -22.77
CA ALA A 153 25.16 -11.67 -22.17
C ALA A 153 23.88 -11.42 -22.98
N LEU A 154 23.68 -10.19 -23.48
CA LEU A 154 22.55 -9.87 -24.34
C LEU A 154 22.63 -10.56 -25.71
N ALA A 155 23.84 -10.66 -26.29
CA ALA A 155 24.07 -11.37 -27.54
C ALA A 155 23.76 -12.88 -27.41
N ALA A 156 24.11 -13.48 -26.26
CA ALA A 156 23.82 -14.90 -25.99
C ALA A 156 22.32 -15.23 -25.92
N VAL A 157 21.49 -14.24 -25.55
CA VAL A 157 20.03 -14.38 -25.50
C VAL A 157 19.37 -14.31 -26.89
N GLY A 158 20.05 -13.73 -27.88
CA GLY A 158 19.53 -13.64 -29.24
C GLY A 158 18.22 -12.86 -29.33
N LYS A 159 17.17 -13.49 -29.86
CA LYS A 159 15.83 -12.88 -30.06
C LYS A 159 14.80 -13.29 -29.01
N ASP A 160 15.19 -13.86 -27.87
CA ASP A 160 14.25 -14.22 -26.81
C ASP A 160 13.94 -13.00 -25.90
N PRO A 161 12.76 -12.35 -26.03
CA PRO A 161 12.42 -11.19 -25.23
C PRO A 161 12.25 -11.51 -23.75
N ASN A 162 11.83 -12.73 -23.40
CA ASN A 162 11.63 -13.12 -22.00
C ASN A 162 12.97 -13.31 -21.28
N ALA A 163 13.96 -13.89 -21.96
CA ALA A 163 15.32 -13.97 -21.43
C ALA A 163 15.97 -12.59 -21.32
N ALA A 164 15.77 -11.70 -22.30
CA ALA A 164 16.27 -10.33 -22.24
C ALA A 164 15.65 -9.52 -21.08
N GLN A 165 14.35 -9.69 -20.86
CA GLN A 165 13.66 -9.08 -19.72
C GLN A 165 14.23 -9.59 -18.40
N ARG A 166 14.46 -10.90 -18.25
CA ARG A 166 15.01 -11.49 -17.01
C ARG A 166 16.41 -10.95 -16.70
N LEU A 167 17.28 -10.85 -17.70
CA LEU A 167 18.61 -10.23 -17.53
C LEU A 167 18.50 -8.77 -17.07
N GLY A 168 17.62 -7.98 -17.69
CA GLY A 168 17.38 -6.60 -17.29
C GLY A 168 16.86 -6.49 -15.85
N LEU A 169 15.93 -7.35 -15.46
CA LEU A 169 15.41 -7.41 -14.08
C LEU A 169 16.48 -7.81 -13.06
N ALA A 170 17.37 -8.74 -13.42
CA ALA A 170 18.48 -9.15 -12.57
C ALA A 170 19.44 -7.99 -12.28
N GLY A 171 19.72 -7.15 -13.28
CA GLY A 171 20.49 -5.91 -13.08
C GLY A 171 19.75 -4.91 -12.19
N LEU A 172 18.47 -4.64 -12.50
CA LEU A 172 17.64 -3.69 -11.74
C LEU A 172 17.50 -4.05 -10.26
N LYS A 173 17.50 -5.34 -9.92
CA LYS A 173 17.43 -5.84 -8.54
C LYS A 173 18.50 -5.25 -7.62
N THR A 174 19.66 -4.86 -8.17
CA THR A 174 20.79 -4.32 -7.40
C THR A 174 20.68 -2.81 -7.13
N THR A 175 19.68 -2.14 -7.70
CA THR A 175 19.52 -0.68 -7.60
C THR A 175 18.89 -0.26 -6.27
N SER A 176 19.13 0.99 -5.87
CA SER A 176 18.51 1.59 -4.69
C SER A 176 16.98 1.68 -4.79
N ALA A 177 16.44 1.88 -6.00
CA ALA A 177 15.01 1.89 -6.26
C ALA A 177 14.37 0.51 -6.01
N ALA A 178 15.01 -0.57 -6.47
CA ALA A 178 14.55 -1.94 -6.20
C ALA A 178 14.62 -2.27 -4.70
N PHE A 179 15.71 -1.88 -4.03
CA PHE A 179 15.83 -2.03 -2.58
C PHE A 179 14.73 -1.28 -1.83
N LEU A 180 14.48 -0.01 -2.18
CA LEU A 180 13.43 0.77 -1.54
C LEU A 180 12.05 0.17 -1.80
N LEU A 181 11.75 -0.25 -3.02
CA LEU A 181 10.47 -0.91 -3.33
C LEU A 181 10.30 -2.20 -2.51
N LEU A 182 11.37 -2.97 -2.31
CA LEU A 182 11.37 -4.15 -1.44
C LEU A 182 11.07 -3.78 0.00
N VAL A 183 11.76 -2.77 0.54
CA VAL A 183 11.54 -2.27 1.89
C VAL A 183 10.10 -1.79 2.05
N VAL A 184 9.59 -0.96 1.14
CA VAL A 184 8.21 -0.46 1.21
C VAL A 184 7.21 -1.61 1.16
N THR A 185 7.37 -2.56 0.24
CA THR A 185 6.42 -3.66 0.06
C THR A 185 6.43 -4.66 1.23
N LEU A 186 7.60 -4.97 1.81
CA LEU A 186 7.73 -6.00 2.84
C LEU A 186 7.73 -5.45 4.27
N VAL A 187 8.19 -4.22 4.49
CA VAL A 187 8.24 -3.60 5.82
C VAL A 187 6.97 -2.80 6.10
N ALA A 188 6.31 -2.20 5.10
CA ALA A 188 5.09 -1.45 5.37
C ALA A 188 4.00 -2.30 6.04
N PRO A 189 3.72 -3.57 5.65
CA PRO A 189 2.74 -4.39 6.36
C PRO A 189 3.05 -4.54 7.85
N LEU A 190 4.33 -4.63 8.24
CA LEU A 190 4.75 -4.69 9.65
C LEU A 190 4.43 -3.38 10.37
N VAL A 191 4.75 -2.24 9.75
CA VAL A 191 4.46 -0.90 10.30
C VAL A 191 2.94 -0.69 10.41
N GLN A 192 2.18 -1.05 9.38
CA GLN A 192 0.72 -0.97 9.35
C GLN A 192 0.11 -1.84 10.44
N SER A 193 0.57 -3.08 10.64
CA SER A 193 0.16 -3.95 11.74
C SER A 193 0.50 -3.35 13.11
N GLY A 194 1.67 -2.74 13.28
CA GLY A 194 2.05 -2.07 14.54
C GLY A 194 1.15 -0.88 14.87
N LEU A 195 0.89 -0.01 13.88
CA LEU A 195 -0.04 1.11 14.02
C LEU A 195 -1.46 0.62 14.32
N ALA A 196 -1.93 -0.38 13.57
CA ALA A 196 -3.25 -0.97 13.74
C ALA A 196 -3.43 -1.62 15.11
N PHE A 197 -2.42 -2.34 15.61
CA PHE A 197 -2.44 -2.93 16.95
C PHE A 197 -2.71 -1.87 18.03
N VAL A 198 -1.98 -0.75 17.98
CA VAL A 198 -2.13 0.32 18.97
C VAL A 198 -3.52 0.95 18.86
N ALA A 199 -4.02 1.19 17.65
CA ALA A 199 -5.36 1.74 17.44
C ALA A 199 -6.47 0.77 17.90
N PHE A 200 -6.38 -0.50 17.53
CA PHE A 200 -7.32 -1.54 17.94
C PHE A 200 -7.35 -1.73 19.44
N ARG A 201 -6.21 -1.64 20.13
CA ARG A 201 -6.16 -1.77 21.58
C ARG A 201 -6.98 -0.68 22.27
N GLU A 202 -6.91 0.56 21.77
CA GLU A 202 -7.74 1.66 22.28
C GLU A 202 -9.23 1.47 21.92
N LEU A 203 -9.54 1.07 20.69
CA LEU A 203 -10.94 0.90 20.24
C LEU A 203 -11.66 -0.28 20.90
N THR A 204 -10.95 -1.39 21.13
CA THR A 204 -11.55 -2.64 21.64
C THR A 204 -11.43 -2.79 23.14
N GLY A 205 -10.50 -2.07 23.79
CA GLY A 205 -10.13 -2.26 25.19
C GLY A 205 -9.53 -3.64 25.52
N ARG A 206 -9.24 -4.48 24.51
CA ARG A 206 -8.82 -5.88 24.69
C ARG A 206 -7.56 -6.18 23.88
N SER A 207 -6.42 -6.30 24.56
CA SER A 207 -5.11 -6.57 23.92
C SER A 207 -5.09 -7.83 23.05
N GLY A 208 -5.76 -8.91 23.46
CA GLY A 208 -5.81 -10.15 22.68
C GLY A 208 -6.52 -9.98 21.33
N ARG A 209 -7.67 -9.30 21.32
CA ARG A 209 -8.41 -9.00 20.06
C ARG A 209 -7.65 -8.02 19.19
N ALA A 210 -7.01 -7.03 19.80
CA ALA A 210 -6.15 -6.10 19.07
C ALA A 210 -4.96 -6.81 18.39
N ALA A 211 -4.31 -7.73 19.11
CA ALA A 211 -3.21 -8.53 18.57
C ALA A 211 -3.69 -9.41 17.42
N LEU A 212 -4.79 -10.15 17.59
CA LEU A 212 -5.36 -10.97 16.52
C LEU A 212 -5.73 -10.12 15.30
N GLY A 213 -6.41 -8.98 15.49
CA GLY A 213 -6.80 -8.11 14.37
C GLY A 213 -5.61 -7.50 13.63
N ALA A 214 -4.50 -7.24 14.32
CA ALA A 214 -3.30 -6.68 13.72
C ALA A 214 -2.39 -7.73 13.06
N LEU A 215 -2.30 -8.92 13.65
CA LEU A 215 -1.33 -9.95 13.25
C LEU A 215 -1.90 -11.00 12.29
N LEU A 216 -3.19 -11.35 12.39
CA LEU A 216 -3.81 -12.30 11.46
C LEU A 216 -3.63 -11.90 9.99
N PRO A 217 -3.77 -10.62 9.59
CA PRO A 217 -3.57 -10.24 8.20
C PRO A 217 -2.12 -10.13 7.77
N LEU A 218 -1.16 -10.13 8.70
CA LEU A 218 0.24 -9.83 8.41
C LEU A 218 0.85 -10.86 7.47
N LEU A 219 0.70 -12.15 7.78
CA LEU A 219 1.27 -13.21 6.95
C LEU A 219 0.70 -13.20 5.52
N PRO A 220 -0.63 -13.16 5.30
CA PRO A 220 -1.19 -13.02 3.96
C PRO A 220 -0.71 -11.76 3.23
N ALA A 221 -0.62 -10.62 3.92
CA ALA A 221 -0.12 -9.38 3.32
C ALA A 221 1.34 -9.49 2.87
N LEU A 222 2.20 -10.09 3.70
CA LEU A 222 3.60 -10.35 3.35
C LEU A 222 3.71 -11.33 2.17
N THR A 223 2.88 -12.36 2.12
CA THR A 223 2.82 -13.31 0.99
C THR A 223 2.44 -12.59 -0.31
N VAL A 224 1.42 -11.72 -0.28
CA VAL A 224 1.05 -10.92 -1.46
C VAL A 224 2.19 -9.98 -1.86
N GLY A 225 2.86 -9.34 -0.90
CA GLY A 225 4.02 -8.50 -1.16
C GLY A 225 5.19 -9.26 -1.80
N PHE A 226 5.46 -10.48 -1.34
CA PHE A 226 6.45 -11.37 -1.94
C PHE A 226 6.07 -11.76 -3.37
N ILE A 227 4.81 -12.15 -3.60
CA ILE A 227 4.29 -12.47 -4.94
C ILE A 227 4.46 -11.28 -5.89
N ALA A 228 4.14 -10.06 -5.43
CA ALA A 228 4.29 -8.84 -6.23
C ALA A 228 5.73 -8.58 -6.66
N LEU A 229 6.72 -8.94 -5.84
CA LEU A 229 8.14 -8.72 -6.11
C LEU A 229 8.88 -9.93 -6.67
N ALA A 230 8.23 -11.10 -6.73
CA ALA A 230 8.84 -12.34 -7.17
C ALA A 230 9.53 -12.22 -8.55
N PRO A 231 8.97 -11.53 -9.56
CA PRO A 231 9.66 -11.38 -10.85
C PRO A 231 11.03 -10.70 -10.76
N VAL A 232 11.17 -9.70 -9.88
CA VAL A 232 12.44 -8.99 -9.67
C VAL A 232 13.38 -9.80 -8.77
N LEU A 233 12.84 -10.39 -7.70
CA LEU A 233 13.64 -11.11 -6.71
C LEU A 233 14.25 -12.40 -7.26
N LEU A 234 13.52 -13.09 -8.14
CA LEU A 234 13.88 -14.38 -8.71
C LEU A 234 14.51 -14.28 -10.09
N ALA A 235 14.62 -13.08 -10.66
CA ALA A 235 15.34 -12.86 -11.90
C ALA A 235 16.81 -13.27 -11.76
N ARG A 236 17.29 -14.03 -12.75
CA ARG A 236 18.66 -14.53 -12.90
C ARG A 236 19.01 -14.56 -14.37
#